data_AF-A0A1G0GX07-F1
#
_entry.id   AF-A0A1G0GX07-F1
#
_cell.length_a   1.000
_cell.length_b   1.000
_cell.length_c   1.000
_cell.angle_alpha   90.00
_cell.angle_beta   90.00
_cell.angle_gamma   90.00
#
_symmetry.space_group_name_H-M   'P 1'
#
loop_
_entity.id
_entity.type
_entity.pdbx_description
1 polymer ?
#
loop_
_entity_poly.entity_id
_entity_poly.type
_entity_poly.pdbx_seq_one_letter_code
_entity_poly.pdbx_strand_id
1 'polypeptide(L)'
;MKKLFFIFIILLVAIGLGFLIHKDPGYVIVSYQNWVISTSIWVGAITVIIAFFILYFVIRIFKNIFSIPKMLRRRKLFRDAQKYQKYMNQGIADMVVGDFKSAEKYLIKVTQLNNAYVNFLLLAQAAQAQNAIDRRDHYLQQAFQFGQDATFAISLTQAQFFMKSDQWDAALIIFKSLHQQDPKNPLILSALKIIYLKTHEWEPLKLLIPQLKRQKLISAEELNQINPAVPR
;
A
#
# COMPACT_ATOMS: atom_id res chain seq x y z
N MET A 1 -29.09 13.40 -35.97
CA MET A 1 -29.20 12.62 -37.22
C MET A 1 -29.68 11.18 -36.97
N LYS A 2 -28.87 10.27 -36.39
CA LYS A 2 -29.26 8.84 -36.22
C LYS A 2 -30.51 8.60 -35.35
N LYS A 3 -30.74 9.42 -34.32
CA LYS A 3 -31.93 9.32 -33.45
C LYS A 3 -33.24 9.75 -34.13
N LEU A 4 -33.22 10.81 -34.95
CA LEU A 4 -34.41 11.24 -35.70
C LEU A 4 -34.79 10.26 -36.81
N PHE A 5 -33.79 9.72 -37.52
CA PHE A 5 -34.02 8.70 -38.55
C PHE A 5 -34.63 7.40 -37.96
N PHE A 6 -34.17 7.01 -36.77
CA PHE A 6 -34.73 5.88 -36.03
C PHE A 6 -36.19 6.10 -35.61
N ILE A 7 -36.53 7.32 -35.16
CA ILE A 7 -37.91 7.70 -34.81
C ILE A 7 -38.81 7.70 -36.05
N PHE A 8 -38.33 8.19 -37.20
CA PHE A 8 -39.07 8.19 -38.46
C PHE A 8 -39.38 6.78 -38.97
N ILE A 9 -38.41 5.86 -38.88
CA ILE A 9 -38.62 4.44 -39.22
C ILE A 9 -39.62 3.78 -38.28
N ILE A 10 -39.54 4.05 -36.97
CA ILE A 10 -40.51 3.54 -36.00
C ILE A 10 -41.92 4.03 -36.32
N LEU A 11 -42.07 5.30 -36.71
CA LEU A 11 -43.37 5.87 -37.09
C LEU A 11 -43.94 5.19 -38.34
N LEU A 12 -43.12 4.97 -39.36
CA LEU A 12 -43.49 4.26 -40.60
C LEU A 12 -43.92 2.80 -40.33
N VAL A 13 -43.18 2.10 -39.48
CA VAL A 13 -43.50 0.73 -39.06
C VAL A 13 -44.78 0.71 -38.23
N ALA A 14 -44.98 1.68 -37.31
CA ALA A 14 -46.20 1.78 -36.52
C ALA A 14 -47.45 2.03 -37.37
N ILE A 15 -47.34 2.88 -38.40
CA ILE A 15 -48.43 3.15 -39.36
C ILE A 15 -48.73 1.90 -40.20
N GLY A 16 -47.70 1.21 -40.69
CA GLY A 16 -47.86 -0.02 -41.49
C GLY A 16 -48.47 -1.17 -40.68
N LEU A 17 -48.04 -1.34 -39.43
CA LEU A 17 -48.63 -2.31 -38.51
C LEU A 17 -50.09 -1.94 -38.22
N GLY A 18 -50.39 -0.66 -37.97
CA GLY A 18 -51.75 -0.15 -37.76
C GLY A 18 -52.73 -0.48 -38.89
N PHE A 19 -52.27 -0.43 -40.14
CA PHE A 19 -53.09 -0.79 -41.30
C PHE A 19 -53.37 -2.30 -41.39
N LEU A 20 -52.41 -3.13 -40.98
CA LEU A 20 -52.53 -4.59 -40.98
C LEU A 20 -53.49 -5.10 -39.88
N ILE A 21 -53.62 -4.37 -38.76
CA ILE A 21 -54.58 -4.64 -37.67
C ILE A 21 -56.04 -4.56 -38.16
N HIS A 22 -56.32 -3.67 -39.11
CA HIS A 22 -57.68 -3.31 -39.50
C HIS A 22 -58.37 -4.37 -40.37
N LYS A 23 -57.62 -5.26 -41.04
CA LYS A 23 -58.18 -6.24 -42.00
C LYS A 23 -58.52 -7.60 -41.38
N ASP A 24 -57.75 -8.08 -40.41
CA ASP A 24 -58.02 -9.33 -39.66
C ASP A 24 -57.33 -9.25 -38.28
N PRO A 25 -58.06 -9.01 -37.18
CA PRO A 25 -57.42 -8.67 -35.91
C PRO A 25 -56.67 -9.83 -35.24
N GLY A 26 -56.85 -11.08 -35.71
CA GLY A 26 -56.20 -12.32 -35.26
C GLY A 26 -56.20 -12.52 -33.73
N TYR A 27 -56.75 -13.62 -33.21
CA TYR A 27 -56.90 -13.77 -31.77
C TYR A 27 -55.84 -14.69 -31.15
N VAL A 28 -55.29 -14.26 -30.01
CA VAL A 28 -54.48 -15.08 -29.11
C VAL A 28 -55.33 -15.40 -27.89
N ILE A 29 -55.53 -16.69 -27.65
CA ILE A 29 -56.21 -17.18 -26.47
C ILE A 29 -55.15 -17.73 -25.53
N VAL A 30 -55.05 -17.15 -24.34
CA VAL A 30 -54.24 -17.67 -23.25
C VAL A 30 -55.18 -18.24 -22.21
N SER A 31 -55.21 -19.57 -22.10
CA SER A 31 -56.00 -20.29 -21.09
C SER A 31 -55.10 -20.81 -19.97
N TYR A 32 -55.38 -20.41 -18.73
CA TYR A 32 -54.74 -20.95 -17.54
C TYR A 32 -55.80 -21.32 -16.50
N GLN A 33 -55.98 -22.62 -16.26
CA GLN A 33 -57.04 -23.16 -15.40
C GLN A 33 -58.43 -22.62 -15.80
N ASN A 34 -59.07 -21.82 -14.95
CA ASN A 34 -60.39 -21.23 -15.21
C ASN A 34 -60.32 -19.83 -15.85
N TRP A 35 -59.12 -19.32 -16.13
CA TRP A 35 -58.93 -17.99 -16.75
C TRP A 35 -58.66 -18.16 -18.24
N VAL A 36 -59.59 -17.66 -19.05
CA VAL A 36 -59.43 -17.56 -20.51
C VAL A 36 -59.37 -16.10 -20.86
N ILE A 37 -58.18 -15.63 -21.24
CA ILE A 37 -57.98 -14.28 -21.73
C ILE A 37 -57.87 -14.34 -23.26
N SER A 38 -58.85 -13.77 -23.94
CA SER A 38 -58.85 -13.60 -25.39
C SER A 38 -58.37 -12.19 -25.71
N THR A 39 -57.17 -12.07 -26.26
CA THR A 39 -56.60 -10.78 -26.71
C THR A 39 -56.34 -10.80 -28.21
N SER A 40 -56.29 -9.63 -28.84
CA SER A 40 -55.79 -9.53 -30.22
C SER A 40 -54.28 -9.83 -30.24
N ILE A 41 -53.81 -10.48 -31.31
CA ILE A 41 -52.38 -10.72 -31.62
C ILE A 41 -51.57 -9.45 -31.44
N TRP A 42 -52.14 -8.29 -31.80
CA TRP A 42 -51.50 -6.99 -31.71
C TRP A 42 -51.28 -6.53 -30.27
N VAL A 43 -52.25 -6.77 -29.39
CA VAL A 43 -52.12 -6.47 -27.95
C VAL A 43 -51.05 -7.38 -27.32
N GLY A 44 -51.03 -8.66 -27.68
CA GLY A 44 -49.98 -9.60 -27.28
C GLY A 44 -48.59 -9.16 -27.75
N ALA A 45 -48.46 -8.79 -29.03
CA ALA A 45 -47.20 -8.33 -29.61
C ALA A 45 -46.68 -7.05 -28.93
N ILE A 46 -47.54 -6.05 -28.72
CA ILE A 46 -47.19 -4.82 -27.99
C ILE A 46 -46.75 -5.14 -26.55
N THR A 47 -47.47 -6.04 -25.88
CA THR A 47 -47.13 -6.46 -24.50
C THR A 47 -45.75 -7.11 -24.44
N VAL A 48 -45.42 -8.01 -25.38
CA VAL A 48 -44.10 -8.64 -25.48
C VAL A 48 -43.01 -7.61 -25.76
N ILE A 49 -43.26 -6.66 -26.66
CA ILE A 49 -42.32 -5.57 -26.95
C ILE A 49 -42.06 -4.72 -25.70
N ILE A 50 -43.13 -4.31 -25.00
CA ILE A 50 -43.02 -3.54 -23.75
C ILE A 50 -42.25 -4.34 -22.69
N ALA A 51 -42.57 -5.62 -22.50
CA ALA A 51 -41.87 -6.49 -21.55
C ALA A 51 -40.38 -6.62 -21.88
N PHE A 52 -40.02 -6.74 -23.16
CA PHE A 52 -38.62 -6.77 -23.61
C PHE A 52 -37.89 -5.47 -23.28
N PHE A 53 -38.51 -4.30 -23.54
CA PHE A 53 -37.92 -3.01 -23.19
C PHE A 53 -37.75 -2.85 -21.68
N ILE A 54 -38.77 -3.22 -20.89
CA ILE A 54 -38.69 -3.20 -19.42
C ILE A 54 -37.52 -4.08 -18.95
N LEU A 55 -37.43 -5.32 -19.43
CA LEU A 55 -36.35 -6.24 -19.07
C LEU A 55 -34.97 -5.68 -19.45
N TYR A 56 -34.83 -5.11 -20.65
CA TYR A 56 -33.60 -4.47 -21.11
C TYR A 56 -33.17 -3.31 -20.18
N PHE A 57 -34.12 -2.43 -19.82
CA PHE A 57 -33.87 -1.32 -18.91
C PHE A 57 -33.49 -1.80 -17.51
N VAL A 58 -34.20 -2.81 -16.99
CA VAL A 58 -33.89 -3.42 -15.70
C VAL A 58 -32.46 -3.98 -15.69
N ILE A 59 -32.08 -4.80 -16.69
CA ILE A 59 -30.71 -5.34 -16.81
C ILE A 59 -29.67 -4.21 -16.91
N ARG A 60 -29.97 -3.14 -17.64
CA ARG A 60 -29.07 -1.98 -17.78
C ARG A 60 -28.88 -1.23 -16.46
N ILE A 61 -29.96 -1.02 -15.71
CA ILE A 61 -29.92 -0.38 -14.38
C ILE A 61 -29.07 -1.22 -13.43
N PHE A 62 -29.31 -2.54 -13.37
CA PHE A 62 -28.50 -3.44 -12.54
C PHE A 62 -27.02 -3.40 -12.94
N LYS A 63 -26.67 -3.49 -14.24
CA LYS A 63 -25.28 -3.39 -14.70
C LYS A 63 -24.61 -2.06 -14.32
N ASN A 64 -25.33 -0.94 -14.41
CA ASN A 64 -24.81 0.37 -14.01
C ASN A 64 -24.58 0.45 -12.50
N ILE A 65 -25.52 -0.03 -11.68
CA ILE A 65 -25.38 -0.06 -10.22
C ILE A 65 -24.17 -0.89 -9.78
N PHE A 66 -23.92 -2.04 -10.42
CA PHE A 66 -22.75 -2.89 -10.12
C PHE A 66 -21.41 -2.33 -10.63
N SER A 67 -21.39 -1.33 -11.52
CA SER A 67 -20.16 -0.72 -12.07
C SER A 67 -19.73 0.58 -11.39
N ILE A 68 -20.64 1.29 -10.73
CA ILE A 68 -20.38 2.47 -9.88
C ILE A 68 -19.28 2.23 -8.81
N PRO A 69 -19.19 1.08 -8.11
CA PRO A 69 -18.18 0.88 -7.08
C PRO A 69 -16.74 0.95 -7.61
N LYS A 70 -16.50 0.59 -8.89
CA LYS A 70 -15.14 0.61 -9.47
C LYS A 70 -14.64 2.04 -9.71
N MET A 71 -15.50 2.95 -10.17
CA MET A 71 -15.13 4.34 -10.42
C MET A 71 -14.94 5.12 -9.10
N LEU A 72 -15.79 4.86 -8.10
CA LEU A 72 -15.63 5.44 -6.77
C LEU A 72 -14.36 4.92 -6.08
N ARG A 73 -14.05 3.62 -6.22
CA ARG A 73 -12.81 3.03 -5.69
C ARG A 73 -11.57 3.67 -6.31
N ARG A 74 -11.54 3.90 -7.64
CA ARG A 74 -10.42 4.60 -8.30
C ARG A 74 -10.24 6.03 -7.80
N ARG A 75 -11.34 6.78 -7.63
CA ARG A 75 -11.29 8.14 -7.07
C ARG A 75 -10.80 8.14 -5.62
N LYS A 76 -11.24 7.18 -4.80
CA LYS A 76 -10.77 7.04 -3.42
C LYS A 76 -9.26 6.75 -3.38
N LEU A 77 -8.79 5.76 -4.15
CA LEU A 77 -7.36 5.41 -4.24
C LEU A 77 -6.51 6.60 -4.66
N PHE A 78 -6.96 7.37 -5.66
CA PHE A 78 -6.25 8.57 -6.09
C PHE A 78 -6.19 9.64 -4.99
N ARG A 79 -7.29 9.87 -4.28
CA ARG A 79 -7.33 10.81 -3.15
C ARG A 79 -6.46 10.36 -1.97
N ASP A 80 -6.44 9.07 -1.67
CA ASP A 80 -5.63 8.50 -0.59
C ASP A 80 -4.14 8.58 -0.95
N ALA A 81 -3.76 8.35 -2.21
CA ALA A 81 -2.40 8.56 -2.69
C ALA A 81 -1.94 10.03 -2.60
N GLN A 82 -2.80 10.98 -2.97
CA GLN A 82 -2.50 12.41 -2.81
C GLN A 82 -2.33 12.80 -1.34
N LYS A 83 -3.19 12.29 -0.45
CA LYS A 83 -3.06 12.51 1.00
C LYS A 83 -1.77 11.90 1.54
N TYR A 84 -1.43 10.68 1.12
CA TYR A 84 -0.20 10.01 1.50
C TYR A 84 1.01 10.87 1.16
N GLN A 85 1.11 11.33 -0.09
CA GLN A 85 2.22 12.17 -0.53
C GLN A 85 2.27 13.49 0.24
N LYS A 86 1.12 14.14 0.46
CA LYS A 86 1.05 15.38 1.24
C LYS A 86 1.54 15.19 2.67
N TYR A 87 1.06 14.18 3.37
CA TYR A 87 1.46 13.92 4.77
C TYR A 87 2.91 13.44 4.87
N MET A 88 3.37 12.63 3.92
CA MET A 88 4.77 12.18 3.87
C MET A 88 5.72 13.35 3.66
N ASN A 89 5.44 14.22 2.68
CA ASN A 89 6.26 15.39 2.41
C ASN A 89 6.32 16.33 3.62
N GLN A 90 5.18 16.58 4.26
CA GLN A 90 5.14 17.43 5.46
C GLN A 90 5.89 16.78 6.63
N GLY A 91 5.66 15.49 6.88
CA GLY A 91 6.33 14.76 7.97
C GLY A 91 7.85 14.74 7.82
N ILE A 92 8.34 14.50 6.59
CA ILE A 92 9.78 14.54 6.30
C ILE A 92 10.33 15.97 6.40
N ALA A 93 9.60 16.98 5.89
CA ALA A 93 10.02 18.37 6.01
C ALA A 93 10.17 18.80 7.48
N ASP A 94 9.19 18.43 8.32
CA ASP A 94 9.22 18.70 9.75
C ASP A 94 10.40 17.97 10.43
N MET A 95 10.71 16.73 10.03
CA MET A 95 11.91 16.03 10.52
C MET A 95 13.21 16.77 10.17
N VAL A 96 13.32 17.33 8.96
CA VAL A 96 14.53 18.03 8.51
C VAL A 96 14.75 19.32 9.29
N VAL A 97 13.68 20.04 9.61
CA VAL A 97 13.74 21.27 10.41
C VAL A 97 13.91 20.97 11.91
N GLY A 98 13.71 19.71 12.34
CA GLY A 98 13.84 19.26 13.72
C GLY A 98 12.56 19.37 14.55
N ASP A 99 11.41 19.70 13.93
CA ASP A 99 10.11 19.60 14.60
C ASP A 99 9.61 18.14 14.57
N PHE A 100 10.24 17.31 15.40
CA PHE A 100 9.94 15.88 15.46
C PHE A 100 8.52 15.58 15.96
N LYS A 101 7.93 16.48 16.77
CA LYS A 101 6.57 16.32 17.29
C LYS A 101 5.52 16.52 16.19
N SER A 102 5.68 17.54 15.35
CA SER A 102 4.83 17.74 14.17
C SER A 102 5.07 16.65 13.13
N ALA A 103 6.33 16.26 12.92
CA ALA A 103 6.69 15.18 12.00
C ALA A 103 5.96 13.88 12.34
N GLU A 104 6.02 13.46 13.60
CA GLU A 104 5.35 12.25 14.08
C GLU A 104 3.83 12.31 13.85
N LYS A 105 3.20 13.46 14.13
CA LYS A 105 1.77 13.66 13.89
C LYS A 105 1.37 13.47 12.43
N TYR A 106 2.19 13.91 11.47
CA TYR A 106 1.93 13.69 10.05
C TYR A 106 2.25 12.26 9.62
N LEU A 107 3.35 11.69 10.10
CA LEU A 107 3.74 10.31 9.80
C LEU A 107 2.74 9.27 10.35
N ILE A 108 2.05 9.54 11.46
CA ILE A 108 0.93 8.69 11.94
C ILE A 108 -0.21 8.66 10.91
N LYS A 109 -0.49 9.77 10.22
CA LYS A 109 -1.50 9.79 9.15
C LYS A 109 -1.03 9.04 7.90
N VAL A 110 0.28 9.01 7.66
CA VAL A 110 0.89 8.23 6.59
C VAL A 110 0.67 6.73 6.84
N THR A 111 0.92 6.25 8.06
CA THR A 111 0.72 4.83 8.39
C THR A 111 -0.75 4.43 8.29
N GLN A 112 -1.70 5.29 8.68
CA GLN A 112 -3.13 5.03 8.48
C GLN A 112 -3.56 4.85 7.02
N LEU A 113 -2.81 5.42 6.06
CA LEU A 113 -3.07 5.27 4.63
C LEU A 113 -2.30 4.09 4.02
N ASN A 114 -1.10 3.81 4.53
CA ASN A 114 -0.25 2.73 4.06
C ASN A 114 0.64 2.21 5.19
N ASN A 115 0.41 0.96 5.57
CA ASN A 115 1.12 0.25 6.64
C ASN A 115 2.52 -0.28 6.23
N ALA A 116 3.20 0.34 5.25
CA ALA A 116 4.55 -0.09 4.88
C ALA A 116 5.53 0.06 6.06
N TYR A 117 6.37 -0.95 6.31
CA TYR A 117 7.32 -0.96 7.44
C TYR A 117 8.21 0.28 7.50
N VAL A 118 8.60 0.84 6.35
CA VAL A 118 9.42 2.06 6.23
C VAL A 118 8.74 3.26 6.92
N ASN A 119 7.41 3.37 6.85
CA ASN A 119 6.69 4.47 7.49
C ASN A 119 6.75 4.36 9.01
N PHE A 120 6.74 3.14 9.55
CA PHE A 120 6.94 2.90 10.98
C PHE A 120 8.39 3.15 11.42
N LEU A 121 9.38 2.86 10.56
CA LEU A 121 10.78 3.23 10.85
C LEU A 121 10.97 4.76 10.94
N LEU A 122 10.31 5.53 10.08
CA LEU A 122 10.31 7.00 10.15
C LEU A 122 9.63 7.50 11.44
N LEU A 123 8.54 6.88 11.87
CA LEU A 123 7.91 7.18 13.16
C LEU A 123 8.85 6.86 14.33
N ALA A 124 9.50 5.70 14.32
CA ALA A 124 10.48 5.32 15.32
C ALA A 124 11.65 6.33 15.38
N GLN A 125 12.11 6.81 14.22
CA GLN A 125 13.13 7.85 14.15
C GLN A 125 12.66 9.18 14.76
N ALA A 126 11.45 9.62 14.44
CA ALA A 126 10.87 10.84 15.02
C ALA A 126 10.68 10.70 16.55
N ALA A 127 10.29 9.53 17.04
CA ALA A 127 10.15 9.25 18.47
C ALA A 127 11.51 9.20 19.18
N GLN A 128 12.52 8.56 18.58
CA GLN A 128 13.89 8.55 19.09
C GLN A 128 14.44 9.96 19.23
N ALA A 129 14.23 10.83 18.24
CA ALA A 129 14.70 12.21 18.28
C ALA A 129 14.01 13.06 19.36
N GLN A 130 12.83 12.64 19.81
CA GLN A 130 12.12 13.21 20.96
C GLN A 130 12.51 12.55 22.30
N ASN A 131 13.48 11.62 22.31
CA ASN A 131 13.80 10.76 23.46
C ASN A 131 12.60 9.97 24.01
N ALA A 132 11.61 9.66 23.16
CA ALA A 132 10.42 8.91 23.54
C ALA A 132 10.59 7.41 23.25
N ILE A 133 11.34 6.73 24.13
CA ILE A 133 11.77 5.34 23.96
C ILE A 133 10.60 4.36 23.82
N ASP A 134 9.58 4.47 24.67
CA ASP A 134 8.41 3.57 24.61
C ASP A 134 7.68 3.64 23.27
N ARG A 135 7.53 4.87 22.74
CA ARG A 135 6.89 5.09 21.42
C ARG A 135 7.75 4.55 20.29
N ARG A 136 9.07 4.78 20.35
CA ARG A 136 10.02 4.21 19.39
C ARG A 136 9.91 2.69 19.32
N ASP A 137 9.91 2.03 20.47
CA ASP A 137 9.88 0.57 20.54
C ASP A 137 8.55 0.01 20.05
N HIS A 138 7.44 0.68 20.37
CA HIS A 138 6.13 0.36 19.80
C HIS A 138 6.13 0.48 18.26
N TYR A 139 6.71 1.54 17.69
CA TYR A 139 6.80 1.70 16.24
C TYR A 139 7.73 0.67 15.58
N LEU A 140 8.82 0.27 16.25
CA LEU A 140 9.68 -0.83 15.78
C LEU A 140 8.94 -2.17 15.75
N GLN A 141 8.13 -2.47 16.77
CA GLN A 141 7.29 -3.67 16.78
C GLN A 141 6.31 -3.68 15.59
N GLN A 142 5.69 -2.54 15.30
CA GLN A 142 4.82 -2.40 14.12
C GLN A 142 5.61 -2.57 12.81
N ALA A 143 6.84 -2.05 12.73
CA ALA A 143 7.69 -2.26 11.57
C ALA A 143 7.97 -3.76 11.34
N PHE A 144 8.29 -4.53 12.39
CA PHE A 144 8.46 -5.99 12.28
C PHE A 144 7.16 -6.70 11.89
N GLN A 145 6.01 -6.27 12.42
CA GLN A 145 4.71 -6.85 12.09
C GLN A 145 4.37 -6.72 10.60
N PHE A 146 4.59 -5.54 10.02
CA PHE A 146 4.25 -5.24 8.62
C PHE A 146 5.40 -5.49 7.63
N GLY A 147 6.61 -5.79 8.11
CA GLY A 147 7.82 -5.95 7.31
C GLY A 147 8.53 -7.28 7.54
N GLN A 148 7.79 -8.39 7.56
CA GLN A 148 8.34 -9.74 7.79
C GLN A 148 9.49 -10.05 6.80
N ASP A 149 9.31 -9.68 5.52
CA ASP A 149 10.32 -9.86 4.48
C ASP A 149 11.53 -8.90 4.62
N ALA A 150 11.40 -7.85 5.43
CA ALA A 150 12.39 -6.80 5.63
C ALA A 150 13.04 -6.86 7.03
N THR A 151 12.94 -8.01 7.72
CA THR A 151 13.46 -8.22 9.08
C THR A 151 14.92 -7.77 9.22
N PHE A 152 15.78 -8.07 8.25
CA PHE A 152 17.19 -7.64 8.25
C PHE A 152 17.34 -6.10 8.32
N ALA A 153 16.60 -5.36 7.49
CA ALA A 153 16.67 -3.90 7.44
C ALA A 153 16.09 -3.24 8.70
N ILE A 154 15.02 -3.82 9.26
CA ILE A 154 14.39 -3.32 10.49
C ILE A 154 15.35 -3.54 11.68
N SER A 155 15.91 -4.75 11.82
CA SER A 155 16.93 -5.06 12.84
C SER A 155 18.16 -4.18 12.73
N LEU A 156 18.63 -3.90 11.51
CA LEU A 156 19.75 -2.97 11.29
C LEU A 156 19.42 -1.57 11.83
N THR A 157 18.21 -1.07 11.55
CA THR A 157 17.75 0.24 12.03
C THR A 157 17.60 0.25 13.55
N GLN A 158 17.06 -0.82 14.14
CA GLN A 158 16.95 -0.99 15.59
C GLN A 158 18.34 -0.95 16.27
N ALA A 159 19.32 -1.68 15.74
CA ALA A 159 20.68 -1.68 16.27
C ALA A 159 21.33 -0.29 16.19
N GLN A 160 21.08 0.46 15.11
CA GLN A 160 21.52 1.85 14.99
C GLN A 160 20.87 2.78 16.04
N PHE A 161 19.59 2.57 16.39
CA PHE A 161 18.96 3.32 17.47
C PHE A 161 19.57 3.02 18.84
N PHE A 162 19.93 1.75 19.10
CA PHE A 162 20.65 1.39 20.31
C PHE A 162 22.03 2.04 20.37
N MET A 163 22.80 2.04 19.28
CA MET A 163 24.08 2.78 19.22
C MET A 163 23.90 4.27 19.49
N LYS A 164 22.88 4.91 18.91
CA LYS A 164 22.60 6.33 19.14
C LYS A 164 22.14 6.67 20.55
N SER A 165 21.70 5.67 21.30
CA SER A 165 21.26 5.80 22.70
C SER A 165 22.33 5.30 23.68
N ASP A 166 23.57 5.10 23.22
CA ASP A 166 24.69 4.54 23.99
C ASP A 166 24.41 3.14 24.59
N GLN A 167 23.43 2.40 24.05
CA GLN A 167 23.08 1.04 24.45
C GLN A 167 23.93 0.03 23.67
N TRP A 168 25.24 0.05 23.93
CA TRP A 168 26.25 -0.69 23.16
C TRP A 168 26.04 -2.21 23.20
N ASP A 169 25.70 -2.78 24.35
CA ASP A 169 25.50 -4.23 24.50
C ASP A 169 24.32 -4.74 23.66
N ALA A 170 23.18 -4.02 23.72
CA ALA A 170 22.00 -4.35 22.93
C ALA A 170 22.26 -4.23 21.42
N ALA A 171 22.98 -3.17 21.01
CA ALA A 171 23.40 -3.00 19.62
C ALA A 171 24.33 -4.15 19.19
N LEU A 172 25.29 -4.55 20.02
CA LEU A 172 26.28 -5.58 19.73
C LEU A 172 25.62 -6.93 19.43
N ILE A 173 24.63 -7.32 20.23
CA ILE A 173 23.88 -8.57 20.03
C ILE A 173 23.25 -8.60 18.64
N ILE A 174 22.57 -7.53 18.25
CA ILE A 174 21.89 -7.44 16.95
C ILE A 174 22.92 -7.41 15.81
N PHE A 175 23.96 -6.57 15.91
CA PHE A 175 24.98 -6.50 14.86
C PHE A 175 25.75 -7.81 14.69
N LYS A 176 26.01 -8.57 15.76
CA LYS A 176 26.59 -9.93 15.67
C LYS A 176 25.68 -10.87 14.89
N SER A 177 24.37 -10.86 15.18
CA SER A 177 23.39 -11.66 14.43
C SER A 177 23.32 -11.25 12.95
N LEU A 178 23.29 -9.95 12.67
CA LEU A 178 23.28 -9.44 11.29
C LEU A 178 24.58 -9.75 10.54
N HIS A 179 25.73 -9.72 11.22
CA HIS A 179 27.01 -10.09 10.65
C HIS A 179 27.09 -11.56 10.27
N GLN A 180 26.43 -12.46 11.00
CA GLN A 180 26.33 -13.87 10.60
C GLN A 180 25.53 -14.05 9.30
N GLN A 181 24.53 -13.20 9.08
CA GLN A 181 23.69 -13.24 7.87
C GLN A 181 24.37 -12.60 6.66
N ASP A 182 25.01 -11.44 6.85
CA ASP A 182 25.78 -10.74 5.81
C ASP A 182 27.16 -10.29 6.34
N PRO A 183 28.16 -11.20 6.33
CA PRO A 183 29.48 -10.91 6.91
C PRO A 183 30.27 -9.83 6.16
N LYS A 184 29.90 -9.53 4.91
CA LYS A 184 30.67 -8.61 4.06
C LYS A 184 30.11 -7.19 4.07
N ASN A 185 28.98 -6.96 4.74
CA ASN A 185 28.31 -5.66 4.76
C ASN A 185 29.20 -4.57 5.40
N PRO A 186 29.58 -3.52 4.66
CA PRO A 186 30.42 -2.45 5.19
C PRO A 186 29.79 -1.72 6.38
N LEU A 187 28.47 -1.54 6.39
CA LEU A 187 27.77 -0.83 7.47
C LEU A 187 27.86 -1.62 8.78
N ILE A 188 27.65 -2.94 8.73
CA ILE A 188 27.73 -3.81 9.90
C ILE A 188 29.16 -3.85 10.44
N LEU A 189 30.15 -4.01 9.57
CA LEU A 189 31.56 -4.01 9.95
C LEU A 189 31.97 -2.69 10.60
N SER A 190 31.53 -1.56 10.04
CA SER A 190 31.79 -0.24 10.60
C SER A 190 31.16 -0.06 11.98
N ALA A 191 29.93 -0.53 12.18
CA ALA A 191 29.23 -0.46 13.45
C ALA A 191 29.90 -1.34 14.51
N LEU A 192 30.23 -2.59 14.17
CA LEU A 192 30.97 -3.50 15.07
C LEU A 192 32.33 -2.91 15.47
N LYS A 193 33.06 -2.32 14.53
CA LYS A 193 34.32 -1.61 14.83
C LYS A 193 34.09 -0.52 15.88
N ILE A 194 33.10 0.36 15.67
CA ILE A 194 32.78 1.46 16.59
C ILE A 194 32.42 0.90 17.97
N ILE A 195 31.57 -0.13 18.02
CA ILE A 195 31.15 -0.74 19.28
C ILE A 195 32.35 -1.32 20.04
N TYR A 196 33.19 -2.14 19.40
CA TYR A 196 34.34 -2.75 20.07
C TYR A 196 35.39 -1.73 20.53
N LEU A 197 35.58 -0.63 19.79
CA LEU A 197 36.44 0.47 20.22
C LEU A 197 35.88 1.18 21.45
N LYS A 198 34.55 1.34 21.53
CA LYS A 198 33.88 1.98 22.67
C LYS A 198 33.80 1.08 23.90
N THR A 199 33.63 -0.23 23.73
CA THR A 199 33.56 -1.21 24.82
C THR A 199 34.93 -1.77 25.22
N HIS A 200 36.01 -1.34 24.55
CA HIS A 200 37.39 -1.83 24.75
C HIS A 200 37.54 -3.36 24.56
N GLU A 201 36.72 -3.95 23.70
CA GLU A 201 36.79 -5.36 23.33
C GLU A 201 37.82 -5.59 22.20
N TRP A 202 39.10 -5.68 22.58
CA TRP A 202 40.22 -5.77 21.63
C TRP A 202 40.29 -7.12 20.90
N GLU A 203 39.98 -8.24 21.56
CA GLU A 203 40.10 -9.58 20.96
C GLU A 203 39.12 -9.78 19.78
N PRO A 204 37.80 -9.51 19.93
CA PRO A 204 36.87 -9.56 18.80
C PRO A 204 37.25 -8.57 17.68
N LEU A 205 37.78 -7.41 18.04
CA LEU A 205 38.20 -6.39 17.07
C LEU A 205 39.37 -6.87 16.21
N LYS A 206 40.38 -7.52 16.81
CA LYS A 206 41.52 -8.10 16.08
C LYS A 206 41.09 -9.10 15.02
N LEU A 207 40.11 -9.95 15.35
CA LEU A 207 39.55 -10.92 14.40
C LEU A 207 38.84 -10.25 13.21
N LEU A 208 38.30 -9.03 13.39
CA LEU A 208 37.61 -8.27 12.35
C LEU A 208 38.56 -7.50 11.43
N ILE A 209 39.82 -7.25 11.85
CA ILE A 209 40.81 -6.47 11.09
C ILE A 209 40.98 -6.92 9.63
N PRO A 210 41.11 -8.22 9.30
CA PRO A 210 41.27 -8.65 7.91
C PRO A 210 40.10 -8.22 7.02
N GLN A 211 38.87 -8.29 7.55
CA GLN A 211 37.66 -7.90 6.84
C GLN A 211 37.57 -6.37 6.71
N LEU A 212 37.89 -5.64 7.79
CA LEU A 212 37.94 -4.17 7.79
C LEU A 212 38.97 -3.61 6.80
N LYS A 213 40.16 -4.24 6.70
CA LYS A 213 41.18 -3.87 5.71
C LYS A 213 40.70 -4.07 4.28
N ARG A 214 40.07 -5.22 3.98
CA ARG A 214 39.52 -5.51 2.64
C ARG A 214 38.47 -4.47 2.21
N GLN A 215 37.66 -4.00 3.14
CA GLN A 215 36.62 -2.98 2.90
C GLN A 215 37.13 -1.53 3.06
N LYS A 216 38.42 -1.31 3.35
CA LYS A 216 39.02 0.02 3.60
C LYS A 216 38.33 0.80 4.73
N LEU A 217 37.83 0.10 5.75
CA LEU A 217 37.09 0.69 6.88
C LEU A 217 37.96 0.97 8.12
N ILE A 218 39.27 0.77 8.00
CA ILE A 218 40.24 0.98 9.07
C ILE A 218 41.46 1.74 8.56
N SER A 219 41.84 2.79 9.27
CA SER A 219 43.01 3.62 8.98
C SER A 219 44.29 3.01 9.59
N ALA A 220 45.45 3.46 9.10
CA ALA A 220 46.75 3.03 9.63
C ALA A 220 46.95 3.44 11.09
N GLU A 221 46.41 4.59 11.50
CA GLU A 221 46.47 5.09 12.88
C GLU A 221 45.62 4.24 13.83
N GLU A 222 44.39 3.90 13.45
CA GLU A 222 43.52 3.01 14.23
C GLU A 222 44.14 1.61 14.39
N LEU A 223 44.83 1.11 13.36
CA LEU A 223 45.55 -0.19 13.44
C LEU A 223 46.69 -0.17 14.47
N ASN A 224 47.42 0.94 14.57
CA ASN A 224 48.51 1.08 15.54
C ASN A 224 48.00 1.19 16.99
N GLN A 225 46.83 1.78 17.20
CA GLN A 225 46.18 1.84 18.52
C GLN A 225 45.67 0.48 18.99
N ILE A 226 45.19 -0.36 18.07
CA ILE A 226 44.68 -1.71 18.38
C ILE A 226 45.83 -2.71 18.62
N ASN A 227 47.04 -2.42 18.12
CA ASN A 227 48.19 -3.32 18.19
C ASN A 227 49.46 -2.61 18.72
N PRO A 228 49.52 -2.22 20.00
CA PRO A 228 50.69 -1.51 20.55
C PRO A 228 51.95 -2.37 20.72
N ALA A 229 51.98 -3.64 20.28
CA ALA A 229 53.13 -4.53 20.51
C ALA A 229 53.36 -5.52 19.36
N VAL A 230 53.97 -5.06 18.27
CA VAL A 230 54.94 -5.87 17.52
C VAL A 230 56.11 -4.94 17.16
N PRO A 231 57.20 -4.90 17.95
CA PRO A 231 58.45 -4.36 17.47
C PRO A 231 58.89 -5.15 16.24
N ARG A 232 59.47 -4.43 15.27
CA ARG A 232 59.99 -4.93 13.99
C ARG A 232 60.82 -6.19 14.11
#